data_AF-W7YTG3-F1
#
_entry.id   AF-W7YTG3-F1
#
_cell.length_a   1.000
_cell.length_b   1.000
_cell.length_c   1.000
_cell.angle_alpha   90.00
_cell.angle_beta   90.00
_cell.angle_gamma   90.00
#
_symmetry.space_group_name_H-M   'P 1'
#
loop_
_entity.id
_entity.type
_entity.pdbx_description
1 polymer ?
#
loop_
_entity_poly.entity_id
_entity_poly.type
_entity_poly.pdbx_seq_one_letter_code
_entity_poly.pdbx_strand_id
1 'polypeptide(L)'
;MSRPFVTEAVMLAIYGEMTLTPLPVEYMIPYTSILELYELQESIEPLMGDAEEDLYVKQKIKDLVSYFDQPLNKKKIQKALHMPWAKSPFILIGEQVRITVVNALDTAPYGEKFDPIETELLLVSKREQVPILTDQTELIQRIIEQGIPVQVFDIDDFQFALEAETCTQPL
;
A
#
# COMPACT_ATOMS: atom_id res chain seq x y z
N MET A 1 4.79 -4.92 -18.78
CA MET A 1 4.39 -3.72 -18.00
C MET A 1 4.25 -4.15 -16.55
N SER A 2 4.47 -3.27 -15.57
CA SER A 2 4.24 -3.60 -14.15
C SER A 2 2.75 -3.55 -13.83
N ARG A 3 2.28 -4.46 -12.99
CA ARG A 3 0.90 -4.45 -12.47
C ARG A 3 0.78 -3.50 -11.29
N PRO A 4 -0.03 -2.43 -11.39
CA PRO A 4 -0.16 -1.47 -10.31
C PRO A 4 -1.20 -1.92 -9.29
N PHE A 5 -0.94 -1.65 -8.01
CA PHE A 5 -1.90 -1.73 -6.91
C PHE A 5 -1.74 -0.52 -6.01
N VAL A 6 -2.82 -0.10 -5.36
CA VAL A 6 -2.77 0.83 -4.23
C VAL A 6 -2.82 0.00 -2.95
N THR A 7 -1.91 0.24 -2.01
CA THR A 7 -1.87 -0.51 -0.75
C THR A 7 -1.21 0.31 0.34
N GLU A 8 -1.38 -0.14 1.58
CA GLU A 8 -0.69 0.42 2.73
C GLU A 8 0.75 -0.10 2.80
N ALA A 9 1.63 0.71 3.39
CA ALA A 9 3.02 0.34 3.55
C ALA A 9 3.20 -0.87 4.48
N VAL A 10 2.31 -1.03 5.46
CA VAL A 10 2.30 -2.17 6.40
C VAL A 10 2.04 -3.51 5.71
N MET A 11 1.23 -3.53 4.65
CA MET A 11 0.95 -4.76 3.89
C MET A 11 2.24 -5.35 3.31
N LEU A 12 3.16 -4.52 2.83
CA LEU A 12 4.45 -4.99 2.31
C LEU A 12 5.40 -5.54 3.39
N ALA A 13 5.23 -5.12 4.65
CA ALA A 13 6.02 -5.65 5.75
C ALA A 13 5.50 -7.02 6.20
N ILE A 14 4.18 -7.18 6.25
CA ILE A 14 3.52 -8.40 6.73
C ILE A 14 3.56 -9.49 5.65
N TYR A 15 3.20 -9.15 4.41
CA TYR A 15 2.99 -10.11 3.34
C TYR A 15 4.21 -10.23 2.42
N GLY A 16 5.09 -11.17 2.77
CA GLY A 16 6.32 -11.43 2.01
C GLY A 16 6.08 -11.76 0.53
N GLU A 17 4.95 -12.38 0.18
CA GLU A 17 4.59 -12.70 -1.20
C GLU A 17 4.40 -11.46 -2.09
N MET A 18 4.01 -10.33 -1.51
CA MET A 18 3.92 -9.05 -2.22
C MET A 18 5.31 -8.56 -2.65
N THR A 19 6.37 -8.99 -1.96
CA THR A 19 7.75 -8.64 -2.29
C THR A 19 8.47 -9.70 -3.14
N LEU A 20 7.94 -10.93 -3.20
CA LEU A 20 8.51 -12.10 -3.87
C LEU A 20 7.62 -12.57 -5.03
N THR A 21 7.32 -11.66 -5.96
CA THR A 21 6.46 -11.95 -7.12
C THR A 21 7.27 -12.36 -8.36
N PRO A 22 6.77 -13.32 -9.16
CA PRO A 22 7.38 -13.70 -10.44
C PRO A 22 7.11 -12.69 -11.56
N LEU A 23 6.23 -11.71 -11.33
CA LEU A 23 5.85 -10.68 -12.30
C LEU A 23 6.22 -9.28 -11.78
N PRO A 24 6.53 -8.32 -12.66
CA PRO A 24 6.74 -6.94 -12.23
C PRO A 24 5.48 -6.34 -11.62
N VAL A 25 5.57 -5.84 -10.39
CA VAL A 25 4.46 -5.23 -9.65
C VAL A 25 4.86 -3.83 -9.20
N GLU A 26 3.91 -2.91 -9.22
CA GLU A 26 4.06 -1.55 -8.70
C GLU A 26 3.04 -1.30 -7.58
N TYR A 27 3.52 -0.93 -6.40
CA TYR A 27 2.68 -0.52 -5.27
C TYR A 27 2.71 1.00 -5.15
N MET A 28 1.54 1.62 -5.32
CA MET A 28 1.31 3.02 -5.05
C MET A 28 0.89 3.19 -3.60
N ILE A 29 1.75 3.81 -2.80
CA ILE A 29 1.58 3.87 -1.34
C ILE A 29 1.38 5.32 -0.91
N PRO A 30 0.28 5.66 -0.24
CA PRO A 30 0.10 6.97 0.36
C PRO A 30 1.22 7.27 1.36
N TYR A 31 1.73 8.51 1.35
CA TYR A 31 2.82 8.89 2.25
C TYR A 31 2.45 8.77 3.73
N THR A 32 1.19 9.01 4.09
CA THR A 32 0.71 8.86 5.48
C THR A 32 0.82 7.43 5.99
N SER A 33 0.56 6.43 5.14
CA SER A 33 0.77 5.02 5.50
C SER A 33 2.27 4.68 5.70
N ILE A 34 3.18 5.40 5.06
CA ILE A 34 4.60 5.30 5.41
C ILE A 34 4.88 5.89 6.78
N LEU A 35 4.25 7.02 7.16
CA LEU A 35 4.39 7.59 8.49
C LEU A 35 3.87 6.63 9.57
N GLU A 36 2.76 5.95 9.31
CA GLU A 36 2.21 4.93 10.19
C GLU A 36 3.21 3.80 10.46
N LEU A 37 4.00 3.35 9.47
CA LEU A 37 5.07 2.37 9.74
C LEU A 37 6.09 2.85 10.79
N TYR A 38 6.42 4.14 10.79
CA TYR A 38 7.32 4.70 11.80
C TYR A 38 6.65 4.69 13.19
N GLU A 39 5.36 4.98 13.26
CA GLU A 39 4.58 4.92 14.51
C GLU A 39 4.49 3.47 15.03
N LEU A 40 4.20 2.51 14.15
CA LEU A 40 4.15 1.08 14.50
C LEU A 40 5.50 0.54 14.96
N GLN A 41 6.61 1.00 14.37
CA GLN A 41 7.95 0.62 14.80
C GLN A 41 8.25 1.05 16.24
N GLU A 42 7.74 2.20 16.67
CA GLU A 42 7.96 2.76 18.00
C GLU A 42 6.92 2.29 19.03
N SER A 43 5.83 1.66 18.57
CA SER A 43 4.75 1.18 19.43
C SER A 43 5.20 0.04 20.35
N ILE A 44 4.79 0.16 21.62
CA ILE A 44 4.95 -0.89 22.63
C ILE A 44 3.77 -1.88 22.63
N GLU A 45 2.69 -1.55 21.93
CA GLU A 45 1.50 -2.40 21.86
C GLU A 45 1.75 -3.61 20.96
N PRO A 46 1.16 -4.78 21.28
CA PRO A 46 1.21 -5.93 20.39
C PRO A 46 0.42 -5.65 19.11
N LEU A 47 1.03 -5.88 17.96
CA LEU A 47 0.43 -5.83 16.63
C LEU A 47 -0.28 -7.14 16.30
N MET A 48 0.18 -8.26 16.88
CA MET A 48 -0.38 -9.59 16.68
C MET A 48 -0.78 -10.21 18.02
N GLY A 49 -1.76 -11.12 17.97
CA GLY A 49 -2.25 -11.83 19.17
C GLY A 49 -1.23 -12.85 19.70
N ASP A 50 -0.41 -13.42 18.82
CA ASP A 50 0.70 -14.30 19.18
C ASP A 50 2.01 -13.51 19.34
N ALA A 51 2.79 -13.85 20.36
CA ALA A 51 4.01 -13.11 20.70
C ALA A 51 5.18 -13.37 19.74
N GLU A 52 5.30 -14.57 19.17
CA GLU A 52 6.34 -14.86 18.18
C GLU A 52 6.02 -14.17 16.86
N GLU A 53 4.75 -14.19 16.46
CA GLU A 53 4.25 -13.47 15.28
C GLU A 53 4.41 -11.95 15.42
N ASP A 54 4.08 -11.39 16.60
CA ASP A 54 4.27 -9.96 16.88
C ASP A 54 5.73 -9.52 16.72
N LEU A 55 6.67 -10.28 17.29
CA LEU A 55 8.11 -10.01 17.17
C LEU A 55 8.57 -10.09 15.71
N TYR A 56 8.07 -11.08 14.96
CA TYR A 56 8.38 -11.24 13.55
C TYR A 56 7.89 -10.03 12.73
N VAL A 57 6.63 -9.62 12.90
CA VAL A 57 6.04 -8.48 12.17
C VAL A 57 6.75 -7.18 12.52
N LYS A 58 7.03 -6.92 13.80
CA LYS A 58 7.80 -5.73 14.22
C LYS A 58 9.19 -5.69 13.61
N GLN A 59 9.87 -6.85 13.50
CA GLN A 59 11.15 -6.91 12.81
C GLN A 59 11.02 -6.59 11.32
N LYS A 60 9.97 -7.06 10.64
CA LYS A 60 9.72 -6.73 9.23
C LYS A 60 9.43 -5.25 9.00
N ILE A 61 8.63 -4.64 9.87
CA ILE A 61 8.37 -3.19 9.85
C ILE A 61 9.70 -2.43 9.97
N LYS A 62 10.54 -2.81 10.94
CA LYS A 62 11.86 -2.20 11.14
C LYS A 62 12.77 -2.35 9.93
N ASP A 63 12.77 -3.51 9.29
CA ASP A 63 13.57 -3.75 8.07
C ASP A 63 13.10 -2.84 6.93
N LEU A 64 11.78 -2.70 6.74
CA LEU A 64 11.19 -1.84 5.72
C LEU A 64 11.45 -0.35 5.98
N VAL A 65 11.30 0.11 7.23
CA VAL A 65 11.63 1.48 7.63
C VAL A 65 13.11 1.77 7.39
N SER A 66 14.00 0.86 7.82
CA SER A 66 15.44 1.00 7.58
C SER A 66 15.76 1.08 6.08
N TYR A 67 14.99 0.38 5.24
CA TYR A 67 15.13 0.43 3.79
C TYR A 67 14.70 1.79 3.21
N PHE A 68 13.59 2.35 3.68
CA PHE A 68 13.14 3.69 3.28
C PHE A 68 14.08 4.80 3.76
N ASP A 69 14.73 4.64 4.91
CA ASP A 69 15.66 5.61 5.47
C ASP A 69 17.03 5.67 4.77
N GLN A 70 17.32 4.72 3.88
CA GLN A 70 18.51 4.80 3.04
C GLN A 70 18.54 6.13 2.27
N PRO A 71 19.69 6.84 2.19
CA PRO A 71 19.72 8.22 1.69
C PRO A 71 19.07 8.44 0.32
N LEU A 72 19.22 7.48 -0.60
CA LEU A 72 18.63 7.56 -1.93
C LEU A 72 17.10 7.40 -1.88
N ASN A 73 16.59 6.43 -1.13
CA ASN A 73 15.16 6.15 -1.00
C ASN A 73 14.45 7.29 -0.29
N LYS A 74 15.00 7.74 0.85
CA LYS A 74 14.53 8.91 1.59
C LYS A 74 14.42 10.14 0.70
N LYS A 75 15.45 10.41 -0.13
CA LYS A 75 15.43 11.52 -1.09
C LYS A 75 14.35 11.37 -2.17
N LYS A 76 14.05 10.14 -2.63
CA LYS A 76 12.95 9.87 -3.57
C LYS A 76 11.59 10.15 -2.92
N ILE A 77 11.38 9.70 -1.68
CA ILE A 77 10.15 9.93 -0.91
C ILE A 77 9.94 11.44 -0.70
N GLN A 78 10.95 12.15 -0.22
CA GLN A 78 10.91 13.60 -0.01
C GLN A 78 10.54 14.37 -1.28
N LYS A 79 10.90 13.88 -2.47
CA LYS A 79 10.51 14.51 -3.73
C LYS A 79 9.00 14.52 -3.97
N ALA A 80 8.28 13.50 -3.50
CA ALA A 80 6.82 13.44 -3.61
C ALA A 80 6.14 14.53 -2.76
N LEU A 81 6.78 14.98 -1.68
CA LEU A 81 6.15 15.86 -0.68
C LEU A 81 6.06 17.33 -1.10
N HIS A 82 6.68 17.73 -2.22
CA HIS A 82 6.72 19.13 -2.63
C HIS A 82 5.37 19.67 -3.11
N MET A 83 4.45 18.81 -3.54
CA MET A 83 3.11 19.21 -3.97
C MET A 83 2.09 18.10 -3.73
N PRO A 84 0.82 18.44 -3.49
CA PRO A 84 -0.25 17.45 -3.43
C PRO A 84 -0.29 16.59 -4.69
N TRP A 85 -0.52 15.30 -4.52
CA TRP A 85 -0.58 14.28 -5.56
C TRP A 85 0.71 14.03 -6.33
N ALA A 86 1.86 14.60 -5.91
CA ALA A 86 3.12 14.22 -6.50
C ALA A 86 3.49 12.77 -6.16
N LYS A 87 4.13 12.10 -7.11
CA LYS A 87 4.62 10.73 -7.01
C LYS A 87 6.14 10.72 -6.91
N SER A 88 6.69 9.87 -6.05
CA SER A 88 8.13 9.67 -5.99
C SER A 88 8.64 8.98 -7.26
N PRO A 89 9.93 9.12 -7.61
CA PRO A 89 10.59 8.11 -8.44
C PRO A 89 10.45 6.73 -7.77
N PHE A 90 10.35 5.66 -8.56
CA PHE A 90 10.16 4.33 -8.01
C PHE A 90 11.34 3.91 -7.10
N ILE A 91 11.00 3.25 -6.00
CA ILE A 91 11.92 2.56 -5.10
C ILE A 91 11.79 1.07 -5.42
N LEU A 92 12.91 0.43 -5.78
CA LEU A 92 12.88 -0.99 -6.11
C LEU A 92 12.93 -1.82 -4.83
N ILE A 93 12.14 -2.87 -4.71
CA ILE A 93 12.30 -3.92 -3.69
C ILE A 93 12.59 -5.22 -4.46
N GLY A 94 13.71 -5.86 -4.12
CA GLY A 94 14.20 -7.01 -4.88
C GLY A 94 14.45 -6.65 -6.35
N GLU A 95 13.95 -7.47 -7.27
CA GLU A 95 14.17 -7.29 -8.72
C GLU A 95 12.91 -6.80 -9.46
N GLN A 96 11.73 -7.19 -9.00
CA GLN A 96 10.48 -7.04 -9.76
C GLN A 96 9.49 -6.06 -9.14
N VAL A 97 9.66 -5.72 -7.87
CA VAL A 97 8.69 -4.89 -7.13
C VAL A 97 9.14 -3.45 -7.11
N ARG A 98 8.21 -2.55 -7.43
CA ARG A 98 8.41 -1.11 -7.42
C ARG A 98 7.46 -0.48 -6.43
N ILE A 99 7.95 0.46 -5.65
CA ILE A 99 7.15 1.31 -4.78
C ILE A 99 7.17 2.72 -5.34
N THR A 100 5.99 3.29 -5.49
CA THR A 100 5.77 4.69 -5.83
C THR A 100 5.03 5.34 -4.68
N VAL A 101 5.69 6.25 -3.97
CA VAL A 101 5.06 6.98 -2.86
C VAL A 101 4.25 8.13 -3.42
N VAL A 102 3.00 8.23 -2.99
CA VAL A 102 2.06 9.28 -3.41
C VAL A 102 1.83 10.23 -2.25
N ASN A 103 2.09 11.52 -2.46
CA ASN A 103 1.69 12.56 -1.52
C ASN A 103 0.19 12.83 -1.66
N ALA A 104 -0.62 11.84 -1.33
CA ALA A 104 -2.08 11.93 -1.36
C ALA A 104 -2.54 13.05 -0.42
N LEU A 105 -3.66 13.66 -0.75
CA LEU A 105 -4.26 14.68 0.09
C LEU A 105 -5.66 14.22 0.46
N ASP A 106 -5.88 13.95 1.74
CA ASP A 106 -7.22 13.74 2.27
C ASP A 106 -8.04 15.01 2.05
N THR A 107 -9.01 14.93 1.14
CA THR A 107 -9.93 16.03 0.82
C THR A 107 -11.26 15.90 1.56
N ALA A 108 -11.41 14.87 2.40
CA ALA A 108 -12.62 14.46 3.10
C ALA A 108 -13.84 13.89 2.32
N PRO A 109 -13.84 13.56 0.99
CA PRO A 109 -15.01 12.93 0.36
C PRO A 109 -15.48 11.63 1.02
N TYR A 110 -14.63 10.99 1.82
CA TYR A 110 -14.87 9.71 2.49
C TYR A 110 -14.60 9.75 4.00
N GLY A 111 -14.07 10.86 4.53
CA GLY A 111 -13.55 10.96 5.90
C GLY A 111 -14.59 10.84 7.02
N GLU A 112 -15.89 10.81 6.72
CA GLU A 112 -16.93 10.49 7.71
C GLU A 112 -17.06 8.99 7.98
N LYS A 113 -16.62 8.14 7.05
CA LYS A 113 -16.85 6.69 7.07
C LYS A 113 -15.57 5.87 7.01
N PHE A 114 -14.50 6.50 6.58
CA PHE A 114 -13.17 5.93 6.40
C PHE A 114 -12.19 6.78 7.19
N ASP A 115 -11.18 6.16 7.78
CA ASP A 115 -10.11 6.90 8.41
C ASP A 115 -9.26 7.66 7.35
N PRO A 116 -8.31 8.52 7.76
CA PRO A 116 -7.50 9.28 6.82
C PRO A 116 -6.68 8.42 5.84
N ILE A 117 -6.11 7.29 6.29
CA ILE A 117 -5.29 6.41 5.44
C ILE A 117 -6.19 5.70 4.44
N GLU A 118 -7.30 5.13 4.90
CA GLU A 118 -8.31 4.52 4.03
C GLU A 118 -8.83 5.51 2.98
N THR A 119 -9.12 6.75 3.40
CA THR A 119 -9.56 7.80 2.50
C THR A 119 -8.50 8.09 1.43
N GLU A 120 -7.22 8.14 1.80
CA GLU A 120 -6.13 8.29 0.83
C GLU A 120 -6.01 7.10 -0.12
N LEU A 121 -6.16 5.86 0.34
CA LEU A 121 -6.16 4.67 -0.53
C LEU A 121 -7.27 4.78 -1.60
N LEU A 122 -8.48 5.14 -1.19
CA LEU A 122 -9.62 5.31 -2.09
C LEU A 122 -9.36 6.42 -3.11
N LEU A 123 -8.83 7.57 -2.66
CA LEU A 123 -8.57 8.69 -3.54
C LEU A 123 -7.43 8.41 -4.53
N VAL A 124 -6.36 7.73 -4.10
CA VAL A 124 -5.26 7.30 -4.98
C VAL A 124 -5.76 6.28 -6.00
N SER A 125 -6.50 5.26 -5.55
CA SER A 125 -7.09 4.23 -6.44
C SER A 125 -7.98 4.84 -7.51
N LYS A 126 -8.89 5.74 -7.10
CA LYS A 126 -9.78 6.43 -8.03
C LYS A 126 -9.04 7.36 -8.98
N ARG A 127 -8.01 8.06 -8.51
CA ARG A 127 -7.24 8.99 -9.34
C ARG A 127 -6.40 8.26 -10.39
N GLU A 128 -5.75 7.18 -9.99
CA GLU A 128 -4.82 6.43 -10.84
C GLU A 128 -5.51 5.32 -11.64
N GLN A 129 -6.78 5.01 -11.33
CA GLN A 129 -7.56 3.92 -11.91
C GLN A 129 -6.88 2.56 -11.67
N VAL A 130 -6.46 2.34 -10.43
CA VAL A 130 -5.66 1.19 -10.00
C VAL A 130 -6.38 0.48 -8.85
N PRO A 131 -6.46 -0.86 -8.82
CA PRO A 131 -7.12 -1.59 -7.74
C PRO A 131 -6.41 -1.41 -6.40
N ILE A 132 -7.20 -1.46 -5.31
CA ILE A 132 -6.69 -1.55 -3.94
C ILE A 132 -6.38 -3.01 -3.63
N LEU A 133 -5.28 -3.26 -2.94
CA LEU A 133 -4.89 -4.57 -2.41
C LEU A 133 -4.73 -4.45 -0.89
N THR A 134 -5.52 -5.21 -0.13
CA THR A 134 -5.59 -5.14 1.34
C THR A 134 -6.12 -6.46 1.92
N ASP A 135 -5.80 -6.76 3.17
CA ASP A 135 -6.41 -7.85 3.97
C ASP A 135 -7.54 -7.34 4.88
N GLN A 136 -7.80 -6.03 4.90
CA GLN A 136 -8.74 -5.40 5.81
C GLN A 136 -10.19 -5.66 5.39
N THR A 137 -10.76 -6.76 5.87
CA THR A 137 -12.15 -7.15 5.57
C THR A 137 -13.18 -6.07 5.90
N GLU A 138 -12.99 -5.30 6.97
CA GLU A 138 -13.87 -4.18 7.35
C GLU A 138 -13.81 -3.03 6.34
N LEU A 139 -12.62 -2.70 5.82
CA LEU A 139 -12.46 -1.72 4.74
C LEU A 139 -13.17 -2.19 3.47
N ILE A 140 -12.94 -3.45 3.06
CA ILE A 140 -13.58 -4.05 1.88
C ILE A 140 -15.11 -3.98 2.00
N GLN A 141 -15.65 -4.36 3.16
CA GLN A 141 -17.09 -4.29 3.42
C GLN A 141 -17.61 -2.85 3.32
N ARG A 142 -16.94 -1.88 3.97
CA ARG A 142 -17.34 -0.47 3.91
C ARG A 142 -17.29 0.08 2.48
N ILE A 143 -16.30 -0.28 1.68
CA ILE A 143 -16.23 0.10 0.25
C ILE A 143 -17.48 -0.37 -0.50
N ILE A 144 -17.86 -1.63 -0.31
CA ILE A 144 -19.02 -2.25 -0.97
C ILE A 144 -20.33 -1.60 -0.50
N GLU A 145 -20.53 -1.47 0.81
CA GLU A 145 -21.75 -0.90 1.40
C GLU A 145 -21.98 0.55 0.97
N GLN A 146 -20.91 1.32 0.82
CA GLN A 146 -20.97 2.71 0.39
C GLN A 146 -21.01 2.88 -1.13
N GLY A 147 -20.91 1.78 -1.89
CA GLY A 147 -20.93 1.80 -3.36
C GLY A 147 -19.79 2.63 -3.94
N ILE A 148 -18.62 2.61 -3.31
CA ILE A 148 -17.46 3.38 -3.79
C ILE A 148 -16.95 2.74 -5.08
N PRO A 149 -16.79 3.48 -6.20
CA PRO A 149 -16.45 2.91 -7.50
C PRO A 149 -14.94 2.68 -7.61
N VAL A 150 -14.40 1.78 -6.79
CA VAL A 150 -13.01 1.30 -6.83
C VAL A 150 -13.00 -0.22 -6.89
N GLN A 151 -11.99 -0.79 -7.53
CA GLN A 151 -11.73 -2.22 -7.47
C GLN A 151 -10.89 -2.51 -6.23
N VAL A 152 -11.25 -3.55 -5.48
CA VAL A 152 -10.49 -4.01 -4.31
C VAL A 152 -10.28 -5.52 -4.44
N PHE A 153 -9.06 -5.95 -4.14
CA PHE A 153 -8.69 -7.36 -4.02
C PHE A 153 -8.26 -7.64 -2.60
N ASP A 154 -8.71 -8.76 -2.08
CA ASP A 154 -8.15 -9.35 -0.88
C ASP A 154 -6.71 -9.83 -1.17
N ILE A 155 -5.81 -9.75 -0.19
CA ILE A 155 -4.44 -10.27 -0.35
C ILE A 155 -4.46 -11.79 -0.60
N ASP A 156 -5.41 -12.53 -0.04
CA ASP A 156 -5.57 -13.96 -0.31
C ASP A 156 -5.84 -14.23 -1.81
N ASP A 157 -6.40 -13.25 -2.51
CA ASP A 157 -6.66 -13.30 -3.96
C ASP A 157 -5.52 -12.68 -4.80
N PHE A 158 -4.37 -12.35 -4.21
CA PHE A 158 -3.29 -11.62 -4.89
C PHE A 158 -2.82 -12.29 -6.18
N GLN A 159 -2.70 -13.62 -6.23
CA GLN A 159 -2.29 -14.32 -7.46
C GLN A 159 -3.33 -14.17 -8.58
N PHE A 160 -4.61 -14.21 -8.24
CA PHE A 160 -5.68 -13.96 -9.20
C PHE A 160 -5.69 -12.48 -9.61
N ALA A 161 -5.50 -11.56 -8.67
CA ALA A 161 -5.43 -10.13 -8.91
C ALA A 161 -4.27 -9.75 -9.82
N LEU A 162 -3.16 -10.48 -9.72
CA LEU A 162 -2.14 -10.47 -10.75
C LEU A 162 -2.85 -10.89 -12.03
N GLU A 163 -3.21 -12.14 -12.25
CA GLU A 163 -3.74 -12.63 -13.54
C GLU A 163 -4.89 -11.82 -14.18
N ALA A 164 -5.79 -11.19 -13.41
CA ALA A 164 -7.06 -10.59 -13.86
C ALA A 164 -6.97 -9.62 -15.07
N GLU A 165 -5.91 -8.83 -15.21
CA GLU A 165 -5.74 -7.96 -16.40
C GLU A 165 -5.51 -8.74 -17.71
N THR A 166 -5.08 -10.01 -17.67
CA THR A 166 -4.97 -10.82 -18.90
C THR A 166 -6.33 -11.23 -19.46
N CYS A 167 -7.41 -11.07 -18.69
CA CYS A 167 -8.78 -11.40 -19.10
C CYS A 167 -9.61 -10.22 -19.63
N THR A 168 -9.01 -9.05 -19.89
CA THR A 168 -9.69 -8.02 -20.68
C THR A 168 -9.74 -8.46 -22.15
N GLN A 169 -10.92 -8.96 -22.55
CA GLN A 169 -11.26 -9.23 -23.95
C GLN A 169 -11.01 -7.98 -24.81
N PRO A 170 -10.52 -8.14 -26.05
CA PRO A 170 -10.46 -7.03 -26.99
C PRO A 170 -11.89 -6.58 -27.30
N LEU A 171 -12.15 -5.27 -27.15
CA LEU A 171 -13.32 -4.59 -27.70
C LEU A 171 -13.31 -4.66 -29.24
#